data_AF-A0A831SPP0-F1
#
_entry.id   AF-A0A831SPP0-F1
#
_cell.length_a   1.000
_cell.length_b   1.000
_cell.length_c   1.000
_cell.angle_alpha   90.00
_cell.angle_beta   90.00
_cell.angle_gamma   90.00
#
_symmetry.space_group_name_H-M   'P 1'
#
loop_
_entity.id
_entity.type
_entity.pdbx_description
1 polymer ?
#
loop_
_entity_poly.entity_id
_entity_poly.type
_entity_poly.pdbx_seq_one_letter_code
_entity_poly.pdbx_strand_id
1 'polypeptide(L)'
;MNYNKFCEILNKHIFEGEKKELLRKLADKPERFIGLFRPTKPRAKVLQHLLQSHEIRFGDAVAELISDFLKDWEFKVLPKVIIPDPINPRKKLDIDQYFTDGKIYYFIEQKVRDDHDSTKKRGQISNFETKLEYLYRKHGQNLIGIMYFIDPDLVKNKNYYIEELNKMADTYGV
;
A
#
# COMPACT_ATOMS: atom_id res chain seq x y z
N MET A 1 11.57 -4.13 -18.06
CA MET A 1 12.28 -3.39 -17.00
C MET A 1 13.75 -3.72 -17.10
N ASN A 2 14.63 -2.70 -17.15
CA ASN A 2 16.08 -2.90 -17.07
C ASN A 2 16.62 -2.30 -15.77
N TYR A 3 17.86 -2.65 -15.42
CA TYR A 3 18.51 -2.20 -14.19
C TYR A 3 18.51 -0.66 -14.05
N ASN A 4 18.79 0.07 -15.12
CA ASN A 4 18.86 1.52 -15.10
C ASN A 4 17.51 2.15 -14.76
N LYS A 5 16.42 1.69 -15.40
CA LYS A 5 15.06 2.16 -15.13
C LYS A 5 14.62 1.79 -13.71
N PHE A 6 15.00 0.60 -13.23
CA PHE A 6 14.75 0.18 -11.86
C PHE A 6 15.41 1.14 -10.84
N CYS A 7 16.70 1.43 -11.03
CA CYS A 7 17.42 2.37 -10.17
C CYS A 7 16.85 3.79 -10.25
N GLU A 8 16.45 4.24 -11.43
CA GLU A 8 15.84 5.56 -11.64
C GLU A 8 14.55 5.72 -10.82
N ILE A 9 13.65 4.72 -10.88
CA ILE A 9 12.40 4.73 -10.11
C ILE A 9 12.69 4.78 -8.60
N LEU A 10 13.59 3.92 -8.10
CA LEU A 10 13.95 3.93 -6.69
C LEU A 10 14.55 5.28 -6.25
N ASN A 11 15.50 5.80 -7.03
CA ASN A 11 16.18 7.04 -6.67
C ASN A 11 15.23 8.24 -6.63
N LYS A 12 14.34 8.33 -7.62
CA LYS A 12 13.29 9.35 -7.71
C LYS A 12 12.42 9.36 -6.46
N HIS A 13 11.93 8.20 -6.03
CA HIS A 13 11.03 8.14 -4.88
C HIS A 13 11.76 8.33 -3.55
N ILE A 14 12.89 7.65 -3.35
CA ILE A 14 13.54 7.59 -2.04
C ILE A 14 14.26 8.91 -1.73
N PHE A 15 15.01 9.46 -2.69
CA PHE A 15 15.95 10.55 -2.42
C PHE A 15 15.47 11.95 -2.83
N GLU A 16 14.41 12.08 -3.64
CA GLU A 16 13.97 13.39 -4.11
C GLU A 16 12.91 14.05 -3.21
N GLY A 17 13.12 15.31 -2.84
CA GLY A 17 12.07 16.16 -2.24
C GLY A 17 11.79 15.96 -0.74
N GLU A 18 12.46 15.03 -0.05
CA GLU A 18 12.25 14.79 1.39
C GLU A 18 12.49 16.05 2.24
N LYS A 19 13.54 16.81 1.92
CA LYS A 19 13.98 17.98 2.68
C LYS A 19 13.01 19.14 2.50
N LYS A 20 12.55 19.34 1.26
CA LYS A 20 11.51 20.32 0.93
C LYS A 20 10.25 20.04 1.73
N GLU A 21 9.87 18.77 1.82
CA GLU A 21 8.64 18.39 2.50
C GLU A 21 8.73 18.48 4.02
N LEU A 22 9.89 18.13 4.58
CA LEU A 22 10.21 18.39 5.97
C LEU A 22 10.10 19.88 6.31
N LEU A 23 10.70 20.75 5.50
CA LEU A 23 10.64 22.21 5.72
C LEU A 23 9.20 22.73 5.67
N ARG A 24 8.40 22.27 4.72
CA ARG A 24 6.97 22.63 4.63
C ARG A 24 6.21 22.16 5.87
N LYS A 25 6.39 20.92 6.31
CA LYS A 25 5.72 20.39 7.52
C LYS A 25 6.16 21.08 8.81
N LEU A 26 7.42 21.49 8.90
CA LEU A 26 7.93 22.31 10.00
C LEU A 26 7.25 23.68 10.04
N ALA A 27 7.06 24.31 8.89
CA ALA A 27 6.37 25.61 8.78
C ALA A 27 4.87 25.49 9.09
N ASP A 28 4.19 24.45 8.57
CA ASP A 28 2.75 24.29 8.71
C ASP A 28 2.32 23.82 10.11
N LYS A 29 3.13 22.97 10.77
CA LYS A 29 2.80 22.28 12.04
C LYS A 29 4.02 22.15 12.96
N PRO A 30 4.63 23.27 13.39
CA PRO A 30 5.84 23.26 14.21
C PRO A 30 5.66 22.48 15.52
N GLU A 31 4.48 22.51 16.14
CA GLU A 31 4.13 21.81 17.38
C GLU A 31 4.32 20.28 17.31
N ARG A 32 4.31 19.69 16.10
CA ARG A 32 4.64 18.28 15.90
C ARG A 32 6.10 17.97 16.28
N PHE A 33 6.98 18.96 16.18
CA PHE A 33 8.42 18.84 16.38
C PHE A 33 8.89 19.49 17.69
N ILE A 34 8.26 20.59 18.12
CA ILE A 34 8.69 21.39 19.28
C ILE A 34 7.65 21.49 20.42
N GLY A 35 6.53 20.77 20.36
CA GLY A 35 5.43 20.90 21.32
C GLY A 35 5.82 20.61 22.78
N LEU A 36 5.26 21.37 23.72
CA LEU A 36 5.59 21.35 25.15
C LEU A 36 5.41 19.97 25.82
N PHE A 37 4.38 19.21 25.43
CA PHE A 37 4.09 17.88 25.96
C PHE A 37 4.73 16.74 25.16
N ARG A 38 5.79 17.02 24.38
CA ARG A 38 6.53 16.00 23.65
C ARG A 38 7.68 15.47 24.51
N PRO A 39 7.72 14.18 24.88
CA PRO A 39 8.79 13.61 25.71
C PRO A 39 10.13 13.44 24.95
N THR A 40 10.22 13.83 23.68
CA THR A 40 11.38 13.57 22.81
C THR A 40 11.88 14.88 22.21
N LYS A 41 13.21 15.03 22.10
CA LYS A 41 13.85 16.25 21.60
C LYS A 41 13.48 16.51 20.13
N PRO A 42 13.42 17.79 19.69
CA PRO A 42 13.08 18.14 18.30
C PRO A 42 13.93 17.45 17.24
N ARG A 43 15.25 17.32 17.47
CA ARG A 43 16.17 16.61 16.57
C ARG A 43 15.72 15.17 16.30
N ALA A 44 15.29 14.46 17.33
CA ALA A 44 14.81 13.08 17.20
C ALA A 44 13.49 13.02 16.41
N LYS A 45 12.61 14.02 16.56
CA LYS A 45 11.36 14.10 15.79
C LYS A 45 11.58 14.40 14.31
N VAL A 46 12.52 15.28 13.99
CA VAL A 46 12.90 15.56 12.60
C VAL A 46 13.45 14.29 11.96
N LEU A 47 14.39 13.59 12.62
CA LEU A 47 14.94 12.34 12.12
C LEU A 47 13.86 11.26 11.96
N GLN A 48 13.01 11.07 12.97
CA GLN A 48 11.88 10.13 12.90
C GLN A 48 10.97 10.41 11.71
N HIS A 49 10.70 11.69 11.42
CA HIS A 49 9.86 12.09 10.30
C HIS A 49 10.50 11.74 8.95
N LEU A 50 11.80 12.00 8.79
CA LEU A 50 12.55 11.64 7.57
C LEU A 50 12.55 10.13 7.34
N LEU A 51 12.91 9.34 8.36
CA LEU A 51 12.94 7.88 8.26
C LEU A 51 11.56 7.29 7.91
N GLN A 52 10.49 7.79 8.54
CA GLN A 52 9.13 7.37 8.18
C GLN A 52 8.75 7.77 6.75
N SER A 53 9.20 8.93 6.29
CA SER A 53 8.97 9.37 4.91
C SER A 53 9.67 8.45 3.91
N HIS A 54 10.90 8.01 4.22
CA HIS A 54 11.64 7.06 3.37
C HIS A 54 10.92 5.72 3.25
N GLU A 55 10.43 5.17 4.36
CA GLU A 55 9.66 3.92 4.37
C GLU A 55 8.40 4.00 3.49
N ILE A 56 7.66 5.10 3.59
CA ILE A 56 6.45 5.33 2.78
C ILE A 56 6.83 5.39 1.29
N ARG A 57 7.83 6.20 0.95
CA ARG A 57 8.30 6.37 -0.43
C ARG A 57 8.89 5.10 -1.01
N PHE A 58 9.53 4.28 -0.19
CA PHE A 58 10.01 2.97 -0.60
C PHE A 58 8.84 2.07 -1.00
N GLY A 59 7.76 2.05 -0.20
CA GLY A 59 6.52 1.36 -0.57
C GLY A 59 5.94 1.87 -1.90
N ASP A 60 5.88 3.19 -2.09
CA ASP A 60 5.40 3.80 -3.34
C ASP A 60 6.27 3.41 -4.54
N ALA A 61 7.60 3.39 -4.36
CA ALA A 61 8.56 2.98 -5.39
C ALA A 61 8.37 1.53 -5.80
N VAL A 62 8.23 0.61 -4.83
CA VAL A 62 7.99 -0.80 -5.11
C VAL A 62 6.65 -0.99 -5.82
N ALA A 63 5.61 -0.24 -5.43
CA ALA A 63 4.34 -0.27 -6.13
C ALA A 63 4.43 0.21 -7.59
N GLU A 64 5.26 1.21 -7.89
CA GLU A 64 5.54 1.63 -9.28
C GLU A 64 6.31 0.53 -10.05
N LEU A 65 7.33 -0.05 -9.43
CA LEU A 65 8.13 -1.13 -10.01
C LEU A 65 7.28 -2.35 -10.38
N ILE A 66 6.44 -2.84 -9.46
CA ILE A 66 5.55 -3.97 -9.71
C ILE A 66 4.58 -3.64 -10.85
N SER A 67 4.05 -2.41 -10.90
CA SER A 67 3.15 -2.01 -11.99
C SER A 67 3.85 -2.07 -13.36
N ASP A 68 5.12 -1.71 -13.43
CA ASP A 68 5.90 -1.79 -14.66
C ASP A 68 6.27 -3.24 -15.02
N PHE A 69 6.65 -4.08 -14.05
CA PHE A 69 6.88 -5.50 -14.29
C PHE A 69 5.61 -6.21 -14.81
N LEU A 70 4.44 -5.88 -14.26
CA LEU A 70 3.17 -6.43 -14.74
C LEU A 70 2.92 -6.09 -16.22
N LYS A 71 3.23 -4.86 -16.65
CA LYS A 71 3.12 -4.46 -18.06
C LYS A 71 4.13 -5.20 -18.94
N ASP A 72 5.36 -5.36 -18.47
CA ASP A 72 6.40 -6.12 -19.19
C ASP A 72 6.01 -7.60 -19.36
N TRP A 73 5.24 -8.15 -18.43
CA TRP A 73 4.66 -9.49 -18.50
C TRP A 73 3.30 -9.55 -19.21
N GLU A 74 2.97 -8.52 -19.99
CA GLU A 74 1.77 -8.44 -20.83
C GLU A 74 0.43 -8.42 -20.07
N PHE A 75 0.44 -8.21 -18.74
CA PHE A 75 -0.79 -7.95 -18.01
C PHE A 75 -1.32 -6.55 -18.32
N LYS A 76 -2.65 -6.46 -18.44
CA LYS A 76 -3.34 -5.17 -18.54
C LYS A 76 -3.54 -4.57 -17.15
N VAL A 77 -2.74 -3.55 -16.81
CA VAL A 77 -2.93 -2.76 -15.58
C VAL A 77 -4.20 -1.91 -15.68
N LEU A 78 -5.03 -1.97 -14.65
CA LEU A 78 -6.31 -1.28 -14.51
C LEU A 78 -6.18 -0.09 -13.54
N PRO A 79 -7.17 0.83 -13.51
CA PRO A 79 -7.11 1.99 -12.62
C PRO A 79 -7.08 1.62 -11.13
N LYS A 80 -6.07 2.10 -10.40
CA LYS A 80 -5.86 1.85 -8.96
C LYS A 80 -6.95 2.43 -8.07
N VAL A 81 -7.46 3.62 -8.45
CA VAL A 81 -8.52 4.30 -7.70
C VAL A 81 -9.87 3.92 -8.27
N ILE A 82 -10.70 3.36 -7.41
CA ILE A 82 -12.08 2.98 -7.70
C ILE A 82 -13.01 3.92 -6.93
N ILE A 83 -14.04 4.39 -7.62
CA ILE A 83 -15.14 5.17 -7.04
C ILE A 83 -16.39 4.28 -7.14
N PRO A 84 -16.77 3.57 -6.05
CA PRO A 84 -17.91 2.67 -6.04
C PRO A 84 -19.24 3.37 -6.30
N ASP A 85 -19.36 4.62 -5.83
CA ASP A 85 -20.54 5.46 -6.01
C ASP A 85 -20.12 6.82 -6.58
N PRO A 86 -20.42 7.12 -7.86
CA PRO A 86 -20.14 8.42 -8.47
C PRO A 86 -20.81 9.60 -7.76
N ILE A 87 -21.92 9.36 -7.06
CA ILE A 87 -22.71 10.38 -6.33
C ILE A 87 -22.06 10.68 -4.97
N ASN A 88 -21.37 9.71 -4.37
CA ASN A 88 -20.59 9.89 -3.15
C ASN A 88 -19.09 9.63 -3.36
N PRO A 89 -18.38 10.56 -4.04
CA PRO A 89 -16.96 10.39 -4.40
C PRO A 89 -16.01 10.39 -3.20
N ARG A 90 -16.51 10.52 -1.97
CA ARG A 90 -15.71 10.44 -0.73
C ARG A 90 -15.37 8.99 -0.35
N LYS A 91 -16.15 8.00 -0.80
CA LYS A 91 -15.80 6.59 -0.63
C LYS A 91 -14.92 6.14 -1.79
N LYS A 92 -13.64 6.48 -1.76
CA LYS A 92 -12.67 5.96 -2.76
C LYS A 92 -12.04 4.69 -2.21
N LEU A 93 -11.89 3.68 -3.06
CA LEU A 93 -11.08 2.50 -2.78
C LEU A 93 -9.80 2.62 -3.60
N ASP A 94 -8.66 2.64 -2.91
CA ASP A 94 -7.35 2.76 -3.55
C ASP A 94 -6.63 1.42 -3.47
N ILE A 95 -6.42 0.76 -4.61
CA ILE A 95 -5.84 -0.58 -4.72
C ILE A 95 -4.41 -0.48 -5.22
N ASP A 96 -3.45 -1.09 -4.50
CA ASP A 96 -2.03 -0.93 -4.81
C ASP A 96 -1.68 -1.47 -6.20
N GLN A 97 -2.21 -2.66 -6.56
CA GLN A 97 -2.19 -3.19 -7.93
C GLN A 97 -3.55 -3.76 -8.30
N TYR A 98 -4.00 -3.47 -9.52
CA TYR A 98 -5.21 -4.05 -10.08
C TYR A 98 -4.98 -4.29 -11.57
N PHE A 99 -5.11 -5.54 -12.03
CA PHE A 99 -4.70 -5.94 -13.39
C PHE A 99 -5.41 -7.21 -13.86
N THR A 100 -5.23 -7.58 -15.13
CA THR A 100 -5.84 -8.79 -15.72
C THR A 100 -4.98 -9.34 -16.87
N ASP A 101 -5.02 -10.66 -17.06
CA ASP A 101 -4.50 -11.36 -18.25
C ASP A 101 -5.57 -11.49 -19.37
N GLY A 102 -6.75 -10.92 -19.17
CA GLY A 102 -7.92 -11.02 -20.05
C GLY A 102 -8.89 -12.14 -19.68
N LYS A 103 -8.53 -13.04 -18.75
CA LYS A 103 -9.39 -14.13 -18.25
C LYS A 103 -9.73 -13.93 -16.78
N ILE A 104 -8.70 -13.68 -15.97
CA ILE A 104 -8.80 -13.52 -14.53
C ILE A 104 -8.41 -12.08 -14.16
N TYR A 105 -9.11 -11.52 -13.19
CA TYR A 105 -8.79 -10.23 -12.60
C TYR A 105 -8.01 -10.44 -11.30
N TYR A 106 -6.99 -9.64 -11.10
CA TYR A 106 -6.10 -9.73 -9.95
C TYR A 106 -6.07 -8.39 -9.23
N PHE A 107 -6.11 -8.42 -7.91
CA PHE A 107 -5.76 -7.26 -7.11
C PHE A 107 -4.78 -7.61 -6.00
N ILE A 108 -3.86 -6.69 -5.73
CA ILE A 108 -2.83 -6.85 -4.70
C ILE A 108 -2.95 -5.70 -3.71
N GLU A 109 -3.05 -6.06 -2.44
CA GLU A 109 -2.78 -5.15 -1.32
C GLU A 109 -1.36 -5.38 -0.83
N GLN A 110 -0.53 -4.35 -0.94
CA GLN A 110 0.88 -4.42 -0.64
C GLN A 110 1.20 -3.79 0.71
N LYS A 111 2.13 -4.40 1.43
CA LYS A 111 2.77 -3.83 2.62
C LYS A 111 4.26 -4.10 2.57
N VAL A 112 5.07 -3.17 3.05
CA VAL A 112 6.52 -3.38 3.12
C VAL A 112 6.83 -4.54 4.08
N ARG A 113 6.11 -4.64 5.20
CA ARG A 113 6.41 -5.57 6.29
C ARG A 113 5.18 -5.95 7.11
N ASP A 114 5.22 -7.10 7.77
CA ASP A 114 4.20 -7.56 8.71
C ASP A 114 4.68 -7.49 10.17
N ASP A 115 4.69 -6.28 10.75
CA ASP A 115 5.07 -6.05 12.15
C ASP A 115 3.99 -5.31 12.97
N HIS A 116 2.80 -5.17 12.40
CA HIS A 116 1.77 -4.27 12.87
C HIS A 116 1.15 -4.68 14.22
N ASP A 117 0.48 -3.71 14.87
CA ASP A 117 -0.36 -3.95 16.04
C ASP A 117 -1.69 -4.62 15.67
N SER A 118 -2.42 -5.11 16.69
CA SER A 118 -3.66 -5.86 16.51
C SER A 118 -4.80 -5.06 15.91
N THR A 119 -4.81 -3.73 16.06
CA THR A 119 -5.83 -2.85 15.47
C THR A 119 -5.54 -2.66 13.99
N LYS A 120 -4.28 -2.42 13.63
CA LYS A 120 -3.87 -2.24 12.23
C LYS A 120 -4.08 -3.49 11.39
N LYS A 121 -3.70 -4.68 11.88
CA LYS A 121 -3.89 -5.92 11.11
C LYS A 121 -5.36 -6.21 10.81
N ARG A 122 -6.26 -5.96 11.78
CA ARG A 122 -7.71 -6.09 11.60
C ARG A 122 -8.25 -5.07 10.60
N GLY A 123 -7.77 -3.83 10.69
CA GLY A 123 -8.11 -2.78 9.71
C GLY A 123 -7.65 -3.12 8.29
N GLN A 124 -6.50 -3.78 8.13
CA GLN A 124 -6.01 -4.23 6.83
C GLN A 124 -6.90 -5.32 6.23
N ILE A 125 -7.31 -6.31 7.04
CA ILE A 125 -8.27 -7.35 6.63
C ILE A 125 -9.60 -6.73 6.21
N SER A 126 -10.18 -5.84 7.02
CA SER A 126 -11.45 -5.18 6.68
C SER A 126 -11.36 -4.33 5.40
N ASN A 127 -10.24 -3.64 5.19
CA ASN A 127 -10.00 -2.88 3.95
C ASN A 127 -9.83 -3.79 2.74
N PHE A 128 -9.13 -4.91 2.89
CA PHE A 128 -8.99 -5.94 1.85
C PHE A 128 -10.35 -6.52 1.47
N GLU A 129 -11.16 -6.91 2.45
CA GLU A 129 -12.49 -7.48 2.23
C GLU A 129 -13.43 -6.49 1.53
N THR A 130 -13.40 -5.21 1.92
CA THR A 130 -14.20 -4.16 1.26
C THR A 130 -13.86 -4.06 -0.24
N LYS A 131 -12.58 -4.20 -0.60
CA LYS A 131 -12.11 -4.20 -1.99
C LYS A 131 -12.50 -5.49 -2.71
N LEU A 132 -12.36 -6.63 -2.04
CA LEU A 132 -12.79 -7.93 -2.54
C LEU A 132 -14.27 -7.93 -2.87
N GLU A 133 -15.13 -7.52 -1.94
CA GLU A 133 -16.59 -7.45 -2.13
C GLU A 133 -16.95 -6.60 -3.34
N TYR A 134 -16.32 -5.42 -3.46
CA TYR A 134 -16.55 -4.53 -4.59
C TYR A 134 -16.13 -5.16 -5.93
N LEU A 135 -14.93 -5.73 -6.00
CA LEU A 135 -14.40 -6.32 -7.22
C LEU A 135 -15.13 -7.63 -7.57
N TYR A 136 -15.55 -8.40 -6.58
CA TYR A 136 -16.32 -9.63 -6.77
C TYR A 136 -17.69 -9.32 -7.41
N ARG A 137 -18.37 -8.25 -6.96
CA ARG A 137 -19.60 -7.78 -7.64
C ARG A 137 -19.39 -7.42 -9.11
N LYS A 138 -18.17 -7.04 -9.48
CA LYS A 138 -17.82 -6.64 -10.85
C LYS A 138 -17.42 -7.82 -11.74
N HIS A 139 -16.69 -8.79 -11.19
CA HIS A 139 -16.04 -9.86 -11.98
C HIS A 139 -16.48 -11.28 -11.63
N GLY A 140 -17.25 -11.46 -10.56
CA GLY A 140 -17.62 -12.76 -10.02
C GLY A 140 -16.39 -13.56 -9.58
N GLN A 141 -16.42 -14.86 -9.88
CA GLN A 141 -15.38 -15.82 -9.50
C GLN A 141 -14.07 -15.69 -10.29
N ASN A 142 -14.03 -14.88 -11.34
CA ASN A 142 -12.80 -14.63 -12.12
C ASN A 142 -11.93 -13.57 -11.43
N LEU A 143 -11.73 -13.68 -10.12
CA LEU A 143 -11.07 -12.70 -9.28
C LEU A 143 -10.11 -13.38 -8.31
N ILE A 144 -8.88 -12.91 -8.24
CA ILE A 144 -7.88 -13.35 -7.27
C ILE A 144 -7.40 -12.13 -6.48
N GLY A 145 -7.58 -12.18 -5.16
CA GLY A 145 -7.08 -11.19 -4.23
C GLY A 145 -5.80 -11.66 -3.54
N ILE A 146 -4.79 -10.80 -3.47
CA ILE A 146 -3.48 -11.14 -2.90
C ILE A 146 -3.10 -10.09 -1.85
N MET A 147 -2.79 -10.54 -0.63
CA MET A 147 -2.05 -9.72 0.32
C MET A 147 -0.56 -10.01 0.18
N TYR A 148 0.21 -9.01 -0.24
CA TYR A 148 1.65 -9.15 -0.50
C TYR A 148 2.48 -8.35 0.50
N PHE A 149 3.37 -9.04 1.20
CA PHE A 149 4.36 -8.45 2.10
C PHE A 149 5.73 -8.53 1.43
N ILE A 150 6.35 -7.37 1.20
CA ILE A 150 7.60 -7.26 0.43
C ILE A 150 8.77 -7.89 1.18
N ASP A 151 8.88 -7.63 2.49
CA ASP A 151 9.87 -8.22 3.37
C ASP A 151 9.41 -9.60 3.85
N PRO A 152 10.08 -10.70 3.43
CA PRO A 152 9.70 -12.05 3.81
C PRO A 152 10.12 -12.43 5.24
N ASP A 153 11.02 -11.67 5.87
CA ASP A 153 11.59 -12.02 7.17
C ASP A 153 10.68 -11.60 8.35
N LEU A 154 9.75 -10.67 8.10
CA LEU A 154 8.78 -10.19 9.08
C LEU A 154 7.41 -10.81 8.82
N VAL A 155 7.03 -11.82 9.62
CA VAL A 155 5.82 -12.64 9.44
C VAL A 155 4.94 -12.72 10.70
N LYS A 156 4.97 -11.69 11.54
CA LYS A 156 4.37 -11.68 12.89
C LYS A 156 2.89 -12.09 12.93
N ASN A 157 2.10 -11.67 11.95
CA ASN A 157 0.66 -11.88 11.86
C ASN A 157 0.26 -12.82 10.70
N LYS A 158 1.21 -13.50 10.05
CA LYS A 158 0.96 -14.38 8.91
C LYS A 158 -0.20 -15.35 9.12
N ASN A 159 -0.22 -16.07 10.25
CA ASN A 159 -1.28 -17.04 10.55
C ASN A 159 -2.66 -16.38 10.65
N TYR A 160 -2.72 -15.16 11.20
CA TYR A 160 -3.97 -14.40 11.28
C TYR A 160 -4.47 -14.02 9.88
N TYR A 161 -3.61 -13.54 8.99
CA TYR A 161 -4.04 -13.22 7.62
C TYR A 161 -4.48 -14.46 6.86
N ILE A 162 -3.76 -15.58 6.97
CA ILE A 162 -4.14 -16.84 6.32
C ILE A 162 -5.53 -17.29 6.77
N GLU A 163 -5.79 -17.27 8.08
CA GLU A 163 -7.10 -17.66 8.62
C GLU A 163 -8.24 -16.78 8.07
N GLU A 164 -8.06 -15.46 8.06
CA GLU A 164 -9.08 -14.53 7.57
C GLU A 164 -9.26 -14.62 6.05
N LEU A 165 -8.18 -14.78 5.29
CA LEU A 165 -8.23 -14.96 3.84
C LEU A 165 -8.92 -16.26 3.45
N ASN A 166 -8.70 -17.35 4.21
CA ASN A 166 -9.40 -18.62 3.97
C ASN A 166 -10.93 -18.48 4.21
N LYS A 167 -11.34 -17.78 5.28
CA LYS A 167 -12.77 -17.50 5.53
C LYS A 167 -13.39 -16.71 4.38
N MET A 168 -12.67 -15.75 3.81
CA MET A 168 -13.11 -15.01 2.64
C MET A 168 -13.17 -15.90 1.40
N ALA A 169 -12.14 -16.71 1.13
CA ALA A 169 -12.12 -17.65 0.01
C ALA A 169 -13.34 -18.59 0.05
N ASP A 170 -13.68 -19.14 1.22
CA ASP A 170 -14.87 -19.97 1.41
C ASP A 170 -16.18 -19.19 1.18
N THR A 171 -16.24 -17.93 1.61
CA THR A 171 -17.44 -17.08 1.51
C THR A 171 -17.71 -16.63 0.07
N TYR A 172 -16.67 -16.25 -0.67
CA TYR A 172 -16.79 -15.69 -2.02
C TYR A 172 -16.56 -16.74 -3.12
N GLY A 173 -16.03 -17.92 -2.79
CA GLY A 173 -15.71 -18.99 -3.75
C GLY A 173 -14.58 -18.61 -4.70
N VAL A 174 -13.55 -17.92 -4.19
CA VAL A 174 -12.39 -17.39 -4.94
C VAL A 174 -11.07 -17.76 -4.29
#